data_AF-A0A1C5Y9P0-F1
#
_entry.id   AF-A0A1C5Y9P0-F1
#
_cell.length_a   1.000
_cell.length_b   1.000
_cell.length_c   1.000
_cell.angle_alpha   90.00
_cell.angle_beta   90.00
_cell.angle_gamma   90.00
#
_symmetry.space_group_name_H-M   'P 1'
#
loop_
_entity.id
_entity.type
_entity.pdbx_description
1 polymer ?
#
loop_
_entity_poly.entity_id
_entity_poly.type
_entity_poly.pdbx_seq_one_letter_code
_entity_poly.pdbx_strand_id
1 'polypeptide(L)'
;MAEVLTGVNGQILRWARENYNMTPGETAAAIGIDEARYLRWENGEDFPTYAKLKKVSDVLHKPSALFFFPEPPQIESIKGDLRTLPNEVSDHLSKQVIQAFETARSYQMDLKELYGKRKSVMAARHTFPEDQEELCVYFRNLLDFPISAQKARRSDKIVFEIFREKFYEIGIYVFKDAFKDNSVSGLCLNDDRYPVIMINNSMSFARQNFTLFHELYHLISDTSGAEIIRDDYYVYLDEQQSHTEKACDSFANEFLVPMADFKIELEKRPLDEARIAELASLYAVSKEAIMYKLYTMKIITPADYNALKETFYGDAIRNQKKNPDKPGGNYYYTKLSYLGPRYTGDVFRQYFSGKIDSFRASEMLHSKVDHLPKLESVYFRGVK
;
A
#
# COMPACT_ATOMS: atom_id res chain seq x y z
N MET A 1 -43.34 -12.93 -9.28
CA MET A 1 -42.02 -13.31 -8.72
C MET A 1 -40.97 -12.73 -9.65
N ALA A 2 -39.86 -12.20 -9.12
CA ALA A 2 -38.76 -11.75 -9.96
C ALA A 2 -38.12 -12.98 -10.64
N GLU A 3 -37.83 -12.87 -11.93
CA GLU A 3 -37.21 -13.94 -12.72
C GLU A 3 -35.79 -14.23 -12.21
N VAL A 4 -35.47 -15.51 -12.10
CA VAL A 4 -34.16 -16.00 -11.64
C VAL A 4 -33.26 -16.32 -12.83
N LEU A 5 -31.95 -16.13 -12.67
CA LEU A 5 -30.98 -16.28 -13.75
C LEU A 5 -30.37 -17.68 -13.72
N THR A 6 -31.05 -18.66 -14.33
CA THR A 6 -30.65 -20.08 -14.33
C THR A 6 -29.33 -20.38 -15.04
N GLY A 7 -28.83 -19.45 -15.86
CA GLY A 7 -27.51 -19.55 -16.49
C GLY A 7 -26.34 -19.17 -15.59
N VAL A 8 -26.59 -18.72 -14.36
CA VAL A 8 -25.51 -18.38 -13.40
C VAL A 8 -24.85 -19.67 -12.91
N ASN A 9 -23.53 -19.72 -13.04
CA ASN A 9 -22.73 -20.86 -12.65
C ASN A 9 -22.25 -20.74 -11.19
N GLY A 10 -22.74 -21.66 -10.35
CA GLY A 10 -22.37 -21.75 -8.94
C GLY A 10 -20.88 -21.95 -8.67
N GLN A 11 -20.15 -22.61 -9.58
CA GLN A 11 -18.70 -22.78 -9.46
C GLN A 11 -17.95 -21.46 -9.60
N ILE A 12 -18.44 -20.55 -10.47
CA ILE A 12 -17.85 -19.20 -10.60
C ILE A 12 -18.12 -18.37 -9.35
N LEU A 13 -19.31 -18.49 -8.74
CA LEU A 13 -19.63 -17.83 -7.48
C LEU A 13 -18.66 -18.25 -6.38
N ARG A 14 -18.45 -19.56 -6.23
CA ARG A 14 -17.48 -20.14 -5.28
C ARG A 14 -16.06 -19.64 -5.53
N TRP A 15 -15.59 -19.76 -6.76
CA TRP A 15 -14.25 -19.28 -7.16
C TRP A 15 -14.06 -17.79 -6.88
N ALA A 16 -15.04 -16.95 -7.23
CA ALA A 16 -14.95 -15.50 -7.02
C ALA A 16 -14.94 -15.15 -5.53
N ARG A 17 -15.70 -15.87 -4.70
CA ARG A 17 -15.71 -15.71 -3.25
C ARG A 17 -14.36 -16.10 -2.63
N GLU A 18 -13.86 -17.27 -2.99
CA GLU A 18 -12.60 -17.82 -2.45
C GLU A 18 -11.38 -16.97 -2.83
N ASN A 19 -11.40 -16.34 -4.02
CA ASN A 19 -10.37 -15.38 -4.41
C ASN A 19 -10.26 -14.15 -3.51
N TYR A 20 -11.31 -13.79 -2.76
CA TYR A 20 -11.27 -12.71 -1.78
C TYR A 20 -11.20 -13.20 -0.34
N ASN A 21 -10.90 -14.49 -0.12
CA ASN A 21 -10.88 -15.14 1.19
C ASN A 21 -12.18 -14.95 1.99
N MET A 22 -13.31 -14.76 1.30
CA MET A 22 -14.60 -14.55 1.98
C MET A 22 -15.26 -15.89 2.31
N THR A 23 -15.80 -16.00 3.52
CA THR A 23 -16.63 -17.15 3.90
C THR A 23 -18.02 -17.06 3.24
N PRO A 24 -18.75 -18.19 3.10
CA PRO A 24 -20.13 -18.17 2.62
C PRO A 24 -21.03 -17.24 3.45
N GLY A 25 -20.89 -17.27 4.78
CA GLY A 25 -21.65 -16.43 5.70
C GLY A 25 -21.39 -14.93 5.51
N GLU A 26 -20.13 -14.50 5.42
CA GLU A 26 -19.77 -13.10 5.16
C GLU A 26 -20.29 -12.62 3.81
N THR A 27 -20.18 -13.46 2.78
CA THR A 27 -20.63 -13.15 1.42
C THR A 27 -22.16 -13.02 1.36
N ALA A 28 -22.88 -13.95 1.97
CA ALA A 28 -24.33 -13.93 2.06
C ALA A 28 -24.84 -12.68 2.79
N ALA A 29 -24.22 -12.34 3.93
CA ALA A 29 -24.55 -11.15 4.70
C ALA A 29 -24.33 -9.86 3.88
N ALA A 30 -23.21 -9.75 3.17
CA ALA A 30 -22.92 -8.60 2.31
C ALA A 30 -23.91 -8.43 1.13
N ILE A 31 -24.42 -9.54 0.59
CA ILE A 31 -25.46 -9.53 -0.46
C ILE A 31 -26.86 -9.27 0.13
N GLY A 32 -27.03 -9.51 1.44
CA GLY A 32 -28.29 -9.44 2.17
C GLY A 32 -29.20 -10.63 1.87
N ILE A 33 -28.67 -11.84 1.98
CA ILE A 33 -29.40 -13.12 1.96
C ILE A 33 -28.92 -14.03 3.09
N ASP A 34 -29.61 -15.14 3.34
CA ASP A 34 -29.16 -16.18 4.26
C ASP A 34 -28.02 -17.03 3.65
N GLU A 35 -27.12 -17.51 4.50
CA GLU A 35 -25.98 -18.34 4.11
C GLU A 35 -26.42 -19.63 3.41
N ALA A 36 -27.48 -20.28 3.90
CA ALA A 36 -28.00 -21.50 3.31
C ALA A 36 -28.45 -21.28 1.85
N ARG A 37 -29.09 -20.15 1.56
CA ARG A 37 -29.47 -19.77 0.20
C ARG A 37 -28.28 -19.47 -0.68
N TYR A 38 -27.26 -18.79 -0.14
CA TYR A 38 -26.05 -18.54 -0.89
C TYR A 38 -25.33 -19.86 -1.27
N LEU A 39 -25.26 -20.82 -0.36
CA LEU A 39 -24.71 -22.16 -0.64
C LEU A 39 -25.53 -22.90 -1.72
N ARG A 40 -26.86 -22.77 -1.72
CA ARG A 40 -27.69 -23.30 -2.82
C ARG A 40 -27.36 -22.68 -4.16
N TRP A 41 -26.96 -21.39 -4.22
CA TRP A 41 -26.47 -20.78 -5.46
C TRP A 41 -25.14 -21.36 -5.90
N GLU A 42 -24.19 -21.57 -4.98
CA GLU A 42 -22.91 -22.20 -5.31
C GLU A 42 -23.05 -23.66 -5.77
N ASN A 43 -24.06 -24.38 -5.27
CA ASN A 43 -24.34 -25.76 -5.67
C ASN A 43 -25.21 -25.87 -6.94
N GLY A 44 -25.73 -24.75 -7.47
CA GLY A 44 -26.63 -24.75 -8.64
C GLY A 44 -28.05 -25.22 -8.36
N GLU A 45 -28.50 -25.20 -7.10
CA GLU A 45 -29.83 -25.62 -6.65
C GLU A 45 -30.86 -24.47 -6.63
N ASP A 46 -30.39 -23.23 -6.50
CA ASP A 46 -31.18 -21.99 -6.59
C ASP A 46 -30.36 -20.95 -7.38
N PHE A 47 -30.99 -19.89 -7.85
CA PHE A 47 -30.34 -18.90 -8.71
C PHE A 47 -30.64 -17.46 -8.27
N PRO A 48 -29.68 -16.53 -8.41
CA PRO A 48 -29.92 -15.13 -8.10
C PRO A 48 -30.86 -14.49 -9.12
N THR A 49 -31.64 -13.51 -8.69
CA THR A 49 -32.28 -12.55 -9.59
C THR A 49 -31.22 -11.58 -10.15
N TYR A 50 -31.51 -10.86 -11.23
CA TYR A 50 -30.57 -9.85 -11.76
C TYR A 50 -30.14 -8.80 -10.72
N ALA A 51 -31.08 -8.33 -9.89
CA ALA A 51 -30.77 -7.39 -8.81
C ALA A 51 -29.80 -7.99 -7.78
N LYS A 52 -29.91 -9.30 -7.48
CA LYS A 52 -29.00 -9.99 -6.58
C LYS A 52 -27.66 -10.29 -7.25
N LEU A 53 -27.63 -10.65 -8.54
CA LEU A 53 -26.39 -10.84 -9.29
C LEU A 53 -25.59 -9.53 -9.39
N LYS A 54 -26.27 -8.37 -9.52
CA LYS A 54 -25.60 -7.07 -9.45
C LYS A 54 -24.95 -6.84 -8.08
N LYS A 55 -25.64 -7.17 -6.99
CA LYS A 55 -25.05 -7.13 -5.64
C LYS A 55 -23.87 -8.09 -5.49
N VAL A 56 -23.96 -9.30 -6.03
CA VAL A 56 -22.84 -10.26 -6.09
C VAL A 56 -21.65 -9.62 -6.82
N SER A 57 -21.90 -8.97 -7.95
CA SER A 57 -20.86 -8.30 -8.75
C SER A 57 -20.17 -7.19 -7.97
N ASP A 58 -20.93 -6.39 -7.21
CA ASP A 58 -20.40 -5.32 -6.36
C ASP A 58 -19.63 -5.89 -5.14
N VAL A 59 -20.16 -6.93 -4.50
CA VAL A 59 -19.57 -7.57 -3.31
C VAL A 59 -18.33 -8.37 -3.65
N LEU A 60 -18.31 -9.09 -4.77
CA LEU A 60 -17.15 -9.86 -5.20
C LEU A 60 -16.28 -9.07 -6.18
N HIS A 61 -16.60 -7.81 -6.48
CA HIS A 61 -15.80 -6.97 -7.38
C HIS A 61 -15.41 -7.71 -8.68
N LYS A 62 -16.40 -8.39 -9.29
CA LYS A 62 -16.28 -9.09 -10.58
C LYS A 62 -17.45 -8.69 -11.48
N PRO A 63 -17.24 -8.54 -12.80
CA PRO A 63 -18.31 -8.22 -13.73
C PRO A 63 -19.41 -9.28 -13.71
N SER A 64 -20.68 -8.87 -13.81
CA SER A 64 -21.82 -9.79 -13.78
C SER A 64 -21.75 -10.87 -14.87
N ALA A 65 -21.22 -10.51 -16.04
CA ALA A 65 -21.03 -11.43 -17.17
C ALA A 65 -20.12 -12.62 -16.84
N LEU A 66 -19.19 -12.46 -15.89
CA LEU A 66 -18.26 -13.51 -15.48
C LEU A 66 -18.99 -14.73 -14.90
N PHE A 67 -20.08 -14.50 -14.17
CA PHE A 67 -20.84 -15.55 -13.50
C PHE A 67 -21.62 -16.46 -14.46
N PHE A 68 -21.61 -16.17 -15.76
CA PHE A 68 -22.19 -17.03 -16.80
C PHE A 68 -21.13 -17.86 -17.52
N PHE A 69 -19.85 -17.79 -17.11
CA PHE A 69 -18.80 -18.60 -17.71
C PHE A 69 -19.00 -20.09 -17.39
N PRO A 70 -18.63 -20.99 -18.31
CA PRO A 70 -18.81 -22.43 -18.11
C PRO A 70 -17.89 -22.99 -17.02
N GLU A 71 -16.69 -22.42 -16.87
CA GLU A 71 -15.68 -22.84 -15.91
C GLU A 71 -14.91 -21.62 -15.36
N PRO A 72 -14.36 -21.70 -14.12
CA PRO A 72 -13.54 -20.63 -13.56
C PRO A 72 -12.40 -20.22 -14.50
N PRO A 73 -12.19 -18.90 -14.73
CA PRO A 73 -11.14 -18.46 -15.62
C PRO A 73 -9.77 -18.79 -15.02
N GLN A 74 -8.84 -19.18 -15.90
CA GLN A 74 -7.44 -19.41 -15.56
C GLN A 74 -6.72 -18.06 -15.47
N ILE A 75 -6.82 -17.41 -14.30
CA ILE A 75 -6.14 -16.13 -14.02
C ILE A 75 -5.05 -16.40 -12.99
N GLU A 76 -3.88 -15.80 -13.20
CA GLU A 76 -2.81 -15.83 -12.21
C GLU A 76 -3.29 -15.22 -10.90
N SER A 77 -3.33 -16.06 -9.86
CA SER A 77 -3.73 -15.63 -8.54
C SER A 77 -2.86 -14.46 -8.07
N ILE A 78 -3.48 -13.51 -7.38
CA ILE A 78 -2.75 -12.44 -6.66
C ILE A 78 -1.82 -13.07 -5.62
N LYS A 79 -2.18 -14.25 -5.08
CA LYS A 79 -1.35 -15.04 -4.19
C LYS A 79 0.00 -15.43 -4.83
N GLY A 80 0.08 -15.47 -6.16
CA GLY A 80 1.31 -15.70 -6.92
C GLY A 80 2.29 -14.52 -6.91
N ASP A 81 1.85 -13.28 -6.65
CA ASP A 81 2.73 -12.13 -6.44
C ASP A 81 3.07 -11.95 -4.96
N LEU A 82 2.30 -12.60 -4.07
CA LEU A 82 2.51 -12.66 -2.63
C LEU A 82 3.46 -13.78 -2.22
N ARG A 83 4.39 -14.21 -3.08
CA ARG A 83 5.27 -15.37 -2.82
C ARG A 83 6.16 -15.21 -1.59
N THR A 84 6.32 -14.01 -1.07
CA THR A 84 6.98 -13.75 0.22
C THR A 84 6.11 -14.05 1.43
N LEU A 85 4.81 -14.27 1.26
CA LEU A 85 3.86 -14.58 2.32
C LEU A 85 3.56 -16.09 2.35
N PRO A 86 3.53 -16.73 3.53
CA PRO A 86 2.96 -18.07 3.67
C PRO A 86 1.53 -18.13 3.14
N ASN A 87 1.09 -19.31 2.67
CA ASN A 87 -0.30 -19.51 2.23
C ASN A 87 -1.28 -19.19 3.36
N GLU A 88 -0.94 -19.56 4.59
CA GLU A 88 -1.71 -19.27 5.80
C GLU A 88 -1.96 -17.76 5.96
N VAL A 89 -0.94 -16.95 5.68
CA VAL A 89 -1.05 -15.49 5.76
C VAL A 89 -1.85 -14.93 4.57
N SER A 90 -1.55 -15.43 3.36
CA SER A 90 -2.26 -15.02 2.14
C SER A 90 -3.75 -15.38 2.17
N ASP A 91 -4.14 -16.43 2.87
CA ASP A 91 -5.52 -16.89 3.04
C ASP A 91 -6.29 -16.08 4.09
N HIS A 92 -5.58 -15.32 4.94
CA HIS A 92 -6.17 -14.42 5.93
C HIS A 92 -6.20 -12.95 5.50
N LEU A 93 -5.64 -12.62 4.33
CA LEU A 93 -5.73 -11.26 3.79
C LEU A 93 -7.18 -10.86 3.58
N SER A 94 -7.51 -9.65 4.03
CA SER A 94 -8.84 -9.08 3.82
C SER A 94 -9.08 -8.80 2.34
N LYS A 95 -10.36 -8.83 1.94
CA LYS A 95 -10.80 -8.45 0.60
C LYS A 95 -10.19 -7.13 0.13
N GLN A 96 -10.08 -6.14 1.01
CA GLN A 96 -9.60 -4.82 0.65
C GLN A 96 -8.10 -4.80 0.33
N VAL A 97 -7.29 -5.60 1.02
CA VAL A 97 -5.87 -5.77 0.68
C VAL A 97 -5.73 -6.45 -0.69
N ILE A 98 -6.54 -7.47 -0.95
CA ILE A 98 -6.57 -8.16 -2.26
C ILE A 98 -6.94 -7.17 -3.39
N GLN A 99 -7.94 -6.30 -3.16
CA GLN A 99 -8.29 -5.24 -4.10
C GLN A 99 -7.18 -4.21 -4.31
N ALA A 100 -6.39 -3.91 -3.26
CA ALA A 100 -5.24 -3.02 -3.38
C ALA A 100 -4.15 -3.64 -4.28
N PHE A 101 -3.93 -4.96 -4.20
CA PHE A 101 -3.07 -5.68 -5.15
C PHE A 101 -3.59 -5.65 -6.59
N GLU A 102 -4.89 -5.91 -6.81
CA GLU A 102 -5.50 -5.79 -8.14
C GLU A 102 -5.30 -4.38 -8.71
N THR A 103 -5.46 -3.37 -7.85
CA THR A 103 -5.27 -1.96 -8.21
C THR A 103 -3.80 -1.67 -8.56
N ALA A 104 -2.85 -2.21 -7.79
CA ALA A 104 -1.42 -2.09 -8.09
C ALA A 104 -1.06 -2.70 -9.44
N ARG A 105 -1.61 -3.89 -9.76
CA ARG A 105 -1.44 -4.55 -11.06
C ARG A 105 -1.99 -3.70 -12.19
N SER A 106 -3.18 -3.11 -11.99
CA SER A 106 -3.76 -2.15 -12.95
C SER A 106 -2.83 -0.97 -13.20
N TYR A 107 -2.29 -0.34 -12.13
CA TYR A 107 -1.33 0.74 -12.29
C TYR A 107 -0.08 0.29 -13.04
N GLN A 108 0.46 -0.90 -12.77
CA GLN A 108 1.62 -1.42 -13.48
C GLN A 108 1.36 -1.58 -14.99
N MET A 109 0.17 -2.07 -15.36
CA MET A 109 -0.26 -2.14 -16.76
C MET A 109 -0.39 -0.76 -17.39
N ASP A 110 -0.98 0.20 -16.68
CA ASP A 110 -1.12 1.58 -17.13
C ASP A 110 0.25 2.25 -17.33
N LEU A 111 1.20 2.04 -16.42
CA LEU A 111 2.57 2.56 -16.52
C LEU A 111 3.29 2.03 -17.76
N LYS A 112 3.11 0.73 -18.07
CA LYS A 112 3.67 0.09 -19.26
C LYS A 112 3.13 0.73 -20.54
N GLU A 113 1.83 1.00 -20.60
CA GLU A 113 1.21 1.70 -21.72
C GLU A 113 1.66 3.17 -21.81
N LEU A 114 1.68 3.87 -20.67
CA LEU A 114 1.93 5.30 -20.59
C LEU A 114 3.37 5.66 -21.01
N TYR A 115 4.35 4.83 -20.64
CA TYR A 115 5.77 5.12 -20.85
C TYR A 115 6.47 4.19 -21.85
N GLY A 116 5.90 3.04 -22.20
CA GLY A 116 6.45 2.09 -23.17
C GLY A 116 7.78 1.42 -22.77
N LYS A 117 8.90 2.11 -22.92
CA LYS A 117 10.24 1.64 -22.53
C LYS A 117 10.96 2.71 -21.71
N ARG A 118 10.55 2.84 -20.44
CA ARG A 118 11.28 3.65 -19.45
C ARG A 118 12.19 2.74 -18.62
N LYS A 119 13.36 3.27 -18.22
CA LYS A 119 14.28 2.57 -17.31
C LYS A 119 13.88 2.84 -15.87
N SER A 120 13.92 1.80 -15.05
CA SER A 120 13.96 1.91 -13.59
C SER A 120 15.38 1.60 -13.12
N VAL A 121 15.76 2.13 -11.96
CA VAL A 121 17.00 1.72 -11.27
C VAL A 121 17.00 0.21 -10.99
N MET A 122 15.83 -0.39 -10.81
CA MET A 122 15.66 -1.82 -10.55
C MET A 122 16.23 -2.72 -11.65
N ALA A 123 16.29 -2.26 -12.91
CA ALA A 123 16.97 -2.99 -13.99
C ALA A 123 18.48 -3.20 -13.75
N ALA A 124 19.08 -2.46 -12.80
CA ALA A 124 20.47 -2.55 -12.41
C ALA A 124 20.65 -3.10 -10.97
N ARG A 125 19.71 -3.91 -10.45
CA ARG A 125 19.82 -4.52 -9.10
C ARG A 125 21.16 -5.19 -8.83
N HIS A 126 21.73 -5.86 -9.83
CA HIS A 126 23.03 -6.52 -9.75
C HIS A 126 24.22 -5.60 -9.45
N THR A 127 24.05 -4.27 -9.53
CA THR A 127 25.09 -3.29 -9.20
C THR A 127 24.92 -2.68 -7.80
N PHE A 128 23.89 -3.08 -7.04
CA PHE A 128 23.65 -2.53 -5.71
C PHE A 128 24.65 -3.11 -4.71
N PRO A 129 25.14 -2.29 -3.75
CA PRO A 129 25.99 -2.79 -2.68
C PRO A 129 25.30 -3.89 -1.86
N GLU A 130 26.05 -4.93 -1.48
CA GLU A 130 25.54 -5.99 -0.60
C GLU A 130 25.51 -5.56 0.87
N ASP A 131 26.46 -4.69 1.28
CA ASP A 131 26.49 -4.13 2.64
C ASP A 131 25.36 -3.12 2.85
N GLN A 132 24.65 -3.24 3.97
CA GLN A 132 23.47 -2.43 4.26
C GLN A 132 23.80 -0.93 4.42
N GLU A 133 24.94 -0.57 5.01
CA GLU A 133 25.34 0.82 5.19
C GLU A 133 25.70 1.45 3.85
N GLU A 134 26.49 0.75 3.03
CA GLU A 134 26.82 1.16 1.67
C GLU A 134 25.57 1.29 0.79
N LEU A 135 24.62 0.36 0.92
CA LEU A 135 23.34 0.40 0.21
C LEU A 135 22.50 1.62 0.60
N CYS A 136 22.44 1.94 1.90
CA CYS A 136 21.76 3.14 2.39
C CYS A 136 22.40 4.41 1.81
N VAL A 137 23.74 4.49 1.79
CA VAL A 137 24.49 5.60 1.19
C VAL A 137 24.23 5.69 -0.32
N TYR A 138 24.23 4.56 -1.02
CA TYR A 138 23.93 4.49 -2.45
C TYR A 138 22.56 5.08 -2.77
N PHE A 139 21.50 4.61 -2.12
CA PHE A 139 20.14 5.14 -2.36
C PHE A 139 19.99 6.59 -1.88
N ARG A 140 20.70 6.99 -0.82
CA ARG A 140 20.68 8.37 -0.33
C ARG A 140 21.24 9.34 -1.37
N ASN A 141 22.34 8.95 -2.01
CA ASN A 141 22.97 9.72 -3.09
C ASN A 141 22.12 9.69 -4.37
N LEU A 142 21.59 8.52 -4.73
CA LEU A 142 20.74 8.35 -5.91
C LEU A 142 19.47 9.21 -5.84
N LEU A 143 18.83 9.26 -4.66
CA LEU A 143 17.64 10.07 -4.44
C LEU A 143 17.97 11.57 -4.33
N ASP A 144 19.24 11.97 -4.22
CA ASP A 144 19.66 13.36 -4.06
C ASP A 144 18.83 14.10 -2.97
N PHE A 145 18.68 13.43 -1.81
CA PHE A 145 17.95 13.97 -0.67
C PHE A 145 18.70 13.62 0.63
N PRO A 146 19.73 14.41 0.99
CA PRO A 146 20.60 14.12 2.12
C PRO A 146 19.86 14.24 3.46
N ILE A 147 20.40 13.58 4.50
CA ILE A 147 19.80 13.56 5.84
C ILE A 147 19.61 14.96 6.43
N SER A 148 20.51 15.90 6.13
CA SER A 148 20.38 17.31 6.54
C SER A 148 19.13 17.98 5.94
N ALA A 149 18.82 17.68 4.68
CA ALA A 149 17.63 18.21 4.00
C ALA A 149 16.34 17.56 4.52
N GLN A 150 16.38 16.27 4.90
CA GLN A 150 15.28 15.58 5.57
C GLN A 150 14.98 16.24 6.93
N LYS A 151 16.00 16.39 7.79
CA LYS A 151 15.89 17.03 9.12
C LYS A 151 15.44 18.48 9.07
N ALA A 152 15.69 19.19 7.97
CA ALA A 152 15.25 20.57 7.79
C ALA A 152 13.75 20.71 7.47
N ARG A 153 13.02 19.61 7.23
CA ARG A 153 11.58 19.65 6.95
C ARG A 153 10.78 19.66 8.25
N ARG A 154 9.72 20.47 8.25
CA ARG A 154 8.84 20.66 9.42
C ARG A 154 7.70 19.65 9.51
N SER A 155 7.57 18.75 8.53
CA SER A 155 6.43 17.85 8.42
C SER A 155 6.79 16.57 7.70
N ASP A 156 6.41 15.43 8.30
CA ASP A 156 6.56 14.09 7.73
C ASP A 156 5.88 13.98 6.36
N LYS A 157 4.76 14.70 6.16
CA LYS A 157 4.07 14.76 4.86
C LYS A 157 4.96 15.35 3.78
N ILE A 158 5.68 16.43 4.09
CA ILE A 158 6.58 17.07 3.11
C ILE A 158 7.71 16.12 2.77
N VAL A 159 8.26 15.43 3.77
CA VAL A 159 9.30 14.41 3.58
C VAL A 159 8.80 13.28 2.68
N PHE A 160 7.60 12.75 2.94
CA PHE A 160 6.98 11.70 2.13
C PHE A 160 6.81 12.11 0.66
N GLU A 161 6.22 13.29 0.41
CA GLU A 161 5.99 13.74 -0.97
C GLU A 161 7.32 14.03 -1.69
N ILE A 162 8.39 14.48 -1.00
CA ILE A 162 9.73 14.58 -1.60
C ILE A 162 10.26 13.19 -1.96
N PHE A 163 10.22 12.21 -1.05
CA PHE A 163 10.68 10.85 -1.36
C PHE A 163 9.91 10.25 -2.52
N ARG A 164 8.58 10.42 -2.54
CA ARG A 164 7.73 9.98 -3.65
C ARG A 164 8.15 10.57 -5.00
N GLU A 165 8.48 11.86 -5.05
CA GLU A 165 9.01 12.50 -6.26
C GLU A 165 10.37 11.90 -6.65
N LYS A 166 11.27 11.71 -5.70
CA LYS A 166 12.60 11.11 -5.95
C LYS A 166 12.51 9.67 -6.42
N PHE A 167 11.57 8.88 -5.90
CA PHE A 167 11.28 7.52 -6.37
C PHE A 167 10.79 7.54 -7.83
N TYR A 168 9.89 8.46 -8.16
CA TYR A 168 9.42 8.63 -9.54
C TYR A 168 10.57 8.96 -10.50
N GLU A 169 11.52 9.81 -10.09
CA GLU A 169 12.71 10.17 -10.89
C GLU A 169 13.58 8.96 -11.24
N ILE A 170 13.73 8.01 -10.30
CA ILE A 170 14.50 6.77 -10.49
C ILE A 170 13.69 5.61 -11.09
N GLY A 171 12.43 5.88 -11.49
CA GLY A 171 11.56 4.90 -12.13
C GLY A 171 10.91 3.89 -11.18
N ILE A 172 10.63 4.30 -9.94
CA ILE A 172 9.78 3.56 -8.99
C ILE A 172 8.50 4.36 -8.76
N TYR A 173 7.35 3.70 -8.89
CA TYR A 173 6.06 4.39 -8.90
C TYR A 173 5.32 4.15 -7.59
N VAL A 174 5.10 5.22 -6.83
CA VAL A 174 4.44 5.16 -5.52
C VAL A 174 3.03 5.73 -5.63
N PHE A 175 2.05 4.92 -5.28
CA PHE A 175 0.63 5.27 -5.20
C PHE A 175 0.13 5.13 -3.76
N LYS A 176 -1.04 5.72 -3.48
CA LYS A 176 -1.70 5.54 -2.18
C LYS A 176 -3.11 5.02 -2.36
N ASP A 177 -3.59 4.27 -1.39
CA ASP A 177 -5.01 3.97 -1.22
C ASP A 177 -5.36 3.81 0.26
N ALA A 178 -6.64 3.90 0.60
CA ALA A 178 -7.11 3.55 1.95
C ALA A 178 -7.46 2.06 1.95
N PHE A 179 -6.57 1.22 2.51
CA PHE A 179 -6.77 -0.22 2.50
C PHE A 179 -7.94 -0.64 3.41
N LYS A 180 -8.38 0.23 4.32
CA LYS A 180 -9.42 -0.05 5.34
C LYS A 180 -9.14 -1.30 6.18
N ASP A 181 -7.88 -1.71 6.17
CA ASP A 181 -7.28 -2.74 6.98
C ASP A 181 -5.98 -2.13 7.49
N ASN A 182 -5.90 -1.93 8.81
CA ASN A 182 -4.73 -1.31 9.42
C ASN A 182 -3.66 -2.36 9.80
N SER A 183 -3.84 -3.62 9.41
CA SER A 183 -2.81 -4.66 9.51
C SER A 183 -1.81 -4.65 8.35
N VAL A 184 -2.04 -3.83 7.31
CA VAL A 184 -1.15 -3.72 6.14
C VAL A 184 -0.85 -2.24 5.89
N SER A 185 0.43 -1.84 5.88
CA SER A 185 0.84 -0.44 5.63
C SER A 185 1.12 -0.19 4.17
N GLY A 186 1.55 -1.22 3.47
CA GLY A 186 2.02 -1.10 2.11
C GLY A 186 1.99 -2.44 1.41
N LEU A 187 2.21 -2.36 0.11
CA LEU A 187 2.54 -3.52 -0.71
C LEU A 187 3.35 -3.07 -1.90
N CYS A 188 4.11 -3.97 -2.50
CA CYS A 188 4.85 -3.72 -3.72
C CYS A 188 4.62 -4.79 -4.78
N LEU A 189 4.71 -4.38 -6.04
CA LEU A 189 4.82 -5.27 -7.18
C LEU A 189 6.19 -5.07 -7.81
N ASN A 190 6.99 -6.12 -7.80
CA ASN A 190 8.33 -6.09 -8.33
C ASN A 190 8.31 -6.17 -9.87
N ASP A 191 9.13 -5.35 -10.53
CA ASP A 191 9.37 -5.37 -11.98
C ASP A 191 10.64 -4.54 -12.27
N ASP A 192 11.40 -4.91 -13.30
CA ASP A 192 12.65 -4.24 -13.66
C ASP A 192 12.45 -2.83 -14.23
N ARG A 193 11.24 -2.47 -14.64
CA ARG A 193 10.92 -1.23 -15.38
C ARG A 193 9.77 -0.45 -14.75
N TYR A 194 8.77 -1.16 -14.24
CA TYR A 194 7.56 -0.60 -13.66
C TYR A 194 7.29 -1.16 -12.26
N PRO A 195 8.26 -1.09 -11.33
CA PRO A 195 8.01 -1.47 -9.95
C PRO A 195 7.01 -0.48 -9.34
N VAL A 196 6.01 -1.03 -8.64
CA VAL A 196 4.93 -0.27 -8.02
C VAL A 196 4.98 -0.46 -6.51
N ILE A 197 4.85 0.63 -5.76
CA ILE A 197 4.62 0.61 -4.31
C ILE A 197 3.26 1.26 -4.04
N MET A 198 2.41 0.58 -3.29
CA MET A 198 1.15 1.11 -2.78
C MET A 198 1.29 1.37 -1.29
N ILE A 199 0.88 2.55 -0.84
CA ILE A 199 0.93 2.95 0.57
C ILE A 199 -0.49 3.11 1.12
N ASN A 200 -0.73 2.55 2.31
CA ASN A 200 -1.99 2.71 3.04
C ASN A 200 -2.10 4.13 3.61
N ASN A 201 -2.93 4.96 2.99
CA ASN A 201 -3.15 6.35 3.39
C ASN A 201 -3.87 6.49 4.75
N SER A 202 -4.41 5.41 5.30
CA SER A 202 -4.96 5.39 6.67
C SER A 202 -3.88 5.54 7.74
N MET A 203 -2.61 5.29 7.38
CA MET A 203 -1.46 5.40 8.29
C MET A 203 -0.97 6.84 8.44
N SER A 204 -0.28 7.14 9.54
CA SER A 204 0.39 8.43 9.72
C SER A 204 1.51 8.61 8.68
N PHE A 205 1.82 9.85 8.28
CA PHE A 205 2.92 10.10 7.33
C PHE A 205 4.27 9.59 7.83
N ALA A 206 4.52 9.60 9.13
CA ALA A 206 5.69 8.99 9.74
C ALA A 206 5.78 7.48 9.46
N ARG A 207 4.65 6.76 9.54
CA ARG A 207 4.59 5.33 9.17
C ARG A 207 4.69 5.15 7.66
N GLN A 208 4.04 6.01 6.87
CA GLN A 208 4.13 5.96 5.40
C GLN A 208 5.58 6.15 4.91
N ASN A 209 6.36 7.03 5.55
CA ASN A 209 7.80 7.17 5.27
C ASN A 209 8.55 5.86 5.53
N PHE A 210 8.32 5.24 6.69
CA PHE A 210 8.94 3.97 7.04
C PHE A 210 8.60 2.87 6.03
N THR A 211 7.31 2.68 5.77
CA THR A 211 6.77 1.72 4.80
C THR A 211 7.35 1.92 3.41
N LEU A 212 7.52 3.16 2.96
CA LEU A 212 8.10 3.41 1.64
C LEU A 212 9.51 2.81 1.50
N PHE A 213 10.34 2.87 2.54
CA PHE A 213 11.69 2.31 2.52
C PHE A 213 11.72 0.81 2.84
N HIS A 214 10.77 0.33 3.63
CA HIS A 214 10.55 -1.10 3.83
C HIS A 214 10.25 -1.77 2.47
N GLU A 215 9.26 -1.24 1.74
CA GLU A 215 8.88 -1.73 0.40
C GLU A 215 9.98 -1.55 -0.65
N LEU A 216 10.80 -0.49 -0.53
CA LEU A 216 11.98 -0.35 -1.39
C LEU A 216 12.94 -1.54 -1.21
N TYR A 217 13.14 -2.02 0.02
CA TYR A 217 14.02 -3.16 0.26
C TYR A 217 13.47 -4.47 -0.31
N HIS A 218 12.16 -4.68 -0.28
CA HIS A 218 11.53 -5.79 -0.99
C HIS A 218 11.85 -5.76 -2.49
N LEU A 219 11.73 -4.59 -3.13
CA LEU A 219 12.09 -4.42 -4.53
C LEU A 219 13.59 -4.68 -4.78
N ILE A 220 14.47 -4.22 -3.90
CA ILE A 220 15.93 -4.44 -3.98
C ILE A 220 16.27 -5.93 -3.91
N SER A 221 15.61 -6.67 -3.02
CA SER A 221 15.86 -8.09 -2.77
C SER A 221 15.23 -9.01 -3.82
N ASP A 222 14.71 -8.42 -4.91
CA ASP A 222 13.97 -9.10 -5.98
C ASP A 222 12.77 -9.91 -5.48
N THR A 223 12.16 -9.46 -4.40
CA THR A 223 10.96 -10.06 -3.84
C THR A 223 9.74 -9.20 -4.17
N SER A 224 8.70 -9.78 -4.78
CA SER A 224 7.35 -9.19 -4.75
C SER A 224 6.71 -9.54 -3.40
N GLY A 225 6.14 -8.56 -2.69
CA GLY A 225 5.60 -8.77 -1.36
C GLY A 225 4.61 -7.71 -0.90
N ALA A 226 3.96 -7.96 0.23
CA ALA A 226 3.17 -6.98 0.98
C ALA A 226 3.85 -6.72 2.32
N GLU A 227 4.12 -5.47 2.71
CA GLU A 227 4.45 -5.17 4.11
C GLU A 227 3.20 -5.36 4.96
N ILE A 228 3.16 -6.50 5.65
CA ILE A 228 2.17 -6.77 6.68
C ILE A 228 2.65 -6.13 7.98
N ILE A 229 1.98 -5.06 8.41
CA ILE A 229 2.18 -4.52 9.75
C ILE A 229 1.48 -5.45 10.74
N ARG A 230 2.21 -6.41 11.30
CA ARG A 230 2.07 -6.74 12.73
C ARG A 230 3.08 -7.78 13.19
N ASP A 231 3.59 -7.52 14.39
CA ASP A 231 4.18 -8.49 15.34
C ASP A 231 3.38 -9.81 15.42
N ASP A 232 2.07 -9.76 15.19
CA ASP A 232 1.14 -10.90 15.22
C ASP A 232 1.34 -11.90 14.07
N TYR A 233 1.89 -11.45 12.92
CA TYR A 233 2.08 -12.29 11.73
C TYR A 233 3.48 -12.90 11.62
N TYR A 234 4.47 -12.35 12.33
CA TYR A 234 5.82 -12.93 12.44
C TYR A 234 5.78 -14.39 12.93
N VAL A 235 4.74 -14.78 13.67
CA VAL A 235 4.54 -16.14 14.18
C VAL A 235 4.28 -17.15 13.06
N TYR A 236 3.74 -16.70 11.92
CA TYR A 236 3.38 -17.57 10.80
C TYR A 236 4.43 -17.55 9.67
N LEU A 237 5.42 -16.67 9.74
CA LEU A 237 6.50 -16.61 8.75
C LEU A 237 7.47 -17.78 8.94
N ASP A 238 7.95 -18.34 7.83
CA ASP A 238 9.11 -19.22 7.88
C ASP A 238 10.40 -18.45 8.22
N GLU A 239 11.50 -19.17 8.46
CA GLU A 239 12.78 -18.56 8.83
C GLU A 239 13.31 -17.58 7.78
N GLN A 240 13.12 -17.88 6.49
CA GLN A 240 13.62 -17.05 5.38
C GLN A 240 12.79 -15.77 5.23
N GLN A 241 11.47 -15.87 5.35
CA GLN A 241 10.56 -14.74 5.32
C GLN A 241 10.77 -13.84 6.54
N SER A 242 10.92 -14.43 7.74
CA SER A 242 11.27 -13.68 8.95
C SER A 242 12.59 -12.92 8.82
N HIS A 243 13.58 -13.51 8.15
CA HIS A 243 14.85 -12.84 7.87
C HIS A 243 14.67 -11.66 6.90
N THR A 244 13.86 -11.84 5.85
CA THR A 244 13.58 -10.79 4.85
C THR A 244 12.88 -9.60 5.47
N GLU A 245 11.80 -9.80 6.23
CA GLU A 245 11.07 -8.73 6.92
C GLU A 245 11.96 -7.94 7.89
N LYS A 246 12.81 -8.65 8.65
CA LYS A 246 13.78 -8.01 9.55
C LYS A 246 14.82 -7.20 8.78
N ALA A 247 15.24 -7.66 7.60
CA ALA A 247 16.15 -6.92 6.74
C ALA A 247 15.47 -5.67 6.15
N CYS A 248 14.20 -5.75 5.76
CA CYS A 248 13.40 -4.59 5.35
C CYS A 248 13.31 -3.54 6.47
N ASP A 249 12.97 -3.96 7.70
CA ASP A 249 12.86 -3.07 8.86
C ASP A 249 14.22 -2.44 9.23
N SER A 250 15.28 -3.27 9.21
CA SER A 250 16.66 -2.83 9.44
C SER A 250 17.09 -1.78 8.42
N PHE A 251 16.86 -2.03 7.12
CA PHE A 251 17.17 -1.09 6.05
C PHE A 251 16.36 0.20 6.16
N ALA A 252 15.05 0.12 6.36
CA ALA A 252 14.19 1.29 6.47
C ALA A 252 14.62 2.18 7.67
N ASN A 253 14.94 1.55 8.80
CA ASN A 253 15.41 2.25 9.99
C ASN A 253 16.80 2.88 9.80
N GLU A 254 17.76 2.14 9.23
CA GLU A 254 19.11 2.66 8.95
C GLU A 254 19.08 3.77 7.91
N PHE A 255 18.29 3.62 6.84
CA PHE A 255 18.13 4.68 5.86
C PHE A 255 17.54 5.92 6.53
N LEU A 256 16.35 5.84 7.13
CA LEU A 256 15.64 7.03 7.65
C LEU A 256 16.33 7.66 8.86
N VAL A 257 17.01 6.87 9.68
CA VAL A 257 17.72 7.28 10.90
C VAL A 257 19.17 6.75 10.84
N PRO A 258 20.06 7.38 10.06
CA PRO A 258 21.43 6.90 9.88
C PRO A 258 22.20 6.87 11.19
N MET A 259 22.89 5.77 11.47
CA MET A 259 23.58 5.53 12.75
C MET A 259 24.58 6.64 13.09
N ALA A 260 25.38 7.08 12.11
CA ALA A 260 26.39 8.12 12.30
C ALA A 260 25.77 9.47 12.70
N ASP A 261 24.69 9.88 12.04
CA ASP A 261 23.98 11.13 12.33
C ASP A 261 23.20 11.03 13.66
N PHE A 262 22.62 9.85 13.93
CA PHE A 262 21.85 9.60 15.15
C PHE A 262 22.71 9.69 16.42
N LYS A 263 23.92 9.14 16.40
CA LYS A 263 24.87 9.28 17.53
C LYS A 263 25.15 10.75 17.87
N ILE A 264 25.36 11.59 16.85
CA ILE A 264 25.59 13.03 17.02
C ILE A 264 24.36 13.70 17.65
N GLU A 265 23.14 13.36 17.20
CA GLU A 265 21.92 13.91 17.78
C GLU A 265 21.68 13.45 19.23
N LEU A 266 22.08 12.23 19.59
CA LEU A 266 21.96 11.72 20.96
C LEU A 266 22.88 12.45 21.94
N GLU A 267 24.07 12.87 21.52
CA GLU A 267 25.01 13.59 22.38
C GLU A 267 24.55 15.00 22.76
N LYS A 268 23.64 15.60 21.99
CA LYS A 268 23.19 16.99 22.20
C LYS A 268 22.36 17.18 23.48
N ARG A 269 21.66 16.14 23.93
CA ARG A 269 20.77 16.21 25.10
C ARG A 269 20.52 14.81 25.66
N PRO A 270 20.45 14.63 27.00
CA PRO A 270 20.06 13.37 27.62
C PRO A 270 18.76 12.79 27.08
N LEU A 271 18.68 11.47 27.07
CA LEU A 271 17.51 10.73 26.60
C LEU A 271 16.39 10.81 27.65
N ASP A 272 15.25 11.37 27.24
CA ASP A 272 13.98 11.33 27.95
C ASP A 272 12.84 11.13 26.92
N GLU A 273 11.60 10.95 27.38
CA GLU A 273 10.44 10.76 26.50
C GLU A 273 10.22 11.93 25.51
N ALA A 274 10.50 13.16 25.97
CA ALA A 274 10.40 14.35 25.14
C ALA A 274 11.46 14.33 24.03
N ARG A 275 12.68 13.90 24.35
CA ARG A 275 13.78 13.77 23.41
C ARG A 275 13.49 12.70 22.35
N ILE A 276 12.85 11.58 22.73
CA ILE A 276 12.40 10.57 21.76
C ILE A 276 11.38 11.18 20.77
N ALA A 277 10.41 11.96 21.27
CA ALA A 277 9.44 12.64 20.42
C ALA A 277 10.06 13.71 19.51
N GLU A 278 11.05 14.45 20.01
CA GLU A 278 11.86 15.40 19.23
C GLU A 278 12.62 14.69 18.12
N LEU A 279 13.31 13.58 18.42
CA LEU A 279 14.06 12.79 17.43
C LEU A 279 13.12 12.20 16.38
N ALA A 280 11.97 11.66 16.78
CA ALA A 280 10.97 11.14 15.85
C ALA A 280 10.53 12.22 14.84
N SER A 281 10.24 13.42 15.34
CA SER A 281 9.87 14.57 14.50
C SER A 281 11.03 15.05 13.62
N LEU A 282 12.26 15.04 14.14
CA LEU A 282 13.47 15.45 13.43
C LEU A 282 13.76 14.53 12.23
N TYR A 283 13.64 13.22 12.41
CA TYR A 283 13.88 12.23 11.36
C TYR A 283 12.63 11.93 10.52
N ALA A 284 11.47 12.53 10.85
CA ALA A 284 10.19 12.27 10.18
C ALA A 284 9.75 10.79 10.20
N VAL A 285 9.96 10.15 11.36
CA VAL A 285 9.62 8.74 11.64
C VAL A 285 8.76 8.62 12.90
N SER A 286 8.21 7.44 13.17
CA SER A 286 7.44 7.22 14.39
C SER A 286 8.35 7.20 15.62
N LYS A 287 7.77 7.46 16.80
CA LYS A 287 8.48 7.25 18.08
C LYS A 287 8.98 5.81 18.21
N GLU A 288 8.19 4.86 17.73
CA GLU A 288 8.55 3.44 17.74
C GLU A 288 9.80 3.15 16.89
N ALA A 289 9.96 3.80 15.73
CA ALA A 289 11.17 3.66 14.92
C ALA A 289 12.43 4.18 15.66
N ILE A 290 12.30 5.27 16.43
CA ILE A 290 13.38 5.78 17.29
C ILE A 290 13.67 4.81 18.44
N MET A 291 12.62 4.31 19.10
CA MET A 291 12.77 3.31 20.17
C MET A 291 13.47 2.05 19.64
N TYR A 292 13.11 1.58 18.45
CA TYR A 292 13.76 0.44 17.80
C TYR A 292 15.25 0.72 17.52
N LYS A 293 15.60 1.92 17.04
CA LYS A 293 17.00 2.35 16.88
C LYS A 293 17.77 2.32 18.21
N LEU A 294 17.18 2.88 19.27
CA LEU A 294 17.79 2.89 20.60
C LEU A 294 17.98 1.48 21.17
N TYR A 295 17.00 0.61 20.92
CA TYR A 295 17.03 -0.78 21.36
C TYR A 295 18.13 -1.59 20.64
N THR A 296 18.23 -1.46 19.32
CA THR A 296 19.29 -2.11 18.53
C THR A 296 20.70 -1.61 18.90
N MET A 297 20.81 -0.35 19.32
CA MET A 297 22.04 0.21 19.91
C MET A 297 22.31 -0.23 21.36
N LYS A 298 21.41 -1.02 21.98
CA LYS A 298 21.47 -1.44 23.39
C LYS A 298 21.49 -0.27 24.39
N ILE A 299 20.95 0.90 23.99
CA ILE A 299 20.81 2.08 24.86
C ILE A 299 19.62 1.92 25.80
N ILE A 300 18.55 1.29 25.33
CA ILE A 300 17.36 0.96 26.13
C ILE A 300 17.20 -0.56 26.23
N THR A 301 16.68 -1.04 27.36
CA THR A 301 16.41 -2.46 27.59
C THR A 301 15.06 -2.87 27.00
N PRO A 302 14.77 -4.19 26.84
CA PRO A 302 13.42 -4.65 26.48
C PRO A 302 12.33 -4.15 27.44
N ALA A 303 12.65 -4.02 28.73
CA ALA A 303 11.72 -3.50 29.74
C ALA A 303 11.41 -2.02 29.51
N ASP A 304 12.45 -1.21 29.22
CA ASP A 304 12.28 0.21 28.88
C ASP A 304 11.46 0.37 27.59
N TYR A 305 11.74 -0.46 26.57
CA TYR A 305 11.00 -0.46 25.32
C TYR A 305 9.50 -0.69 25.54
N ASN A 306 9.14 -1.72 26.32
CA ASN A 306 7.75 -2.03 26.64
C ASN A 306 7.08 -0.93 27.48
N ALA A 307 7.79 -0.37 28.46
CA ALA A 307 7.27 0.73 29.27
C ALA A 307 6.99 1.98 28.42
N LEU A 308 7.92 2.37 27.54
CA LEU A 308 7.74 3.48 26.60
C LEU A 308 6.61 3.22 25.61
N LYS A 309 6.44 1.97 25.15
CA LYS A 309 5.32 1.56 24.29
C LYS A 309 4.00 1.85 25.01
N GLU A 310 3.82 1.36 26.23
CA GLU A 310 2.61 1.62 27.02
C GLU A 310 2.34 3.13 27.22
N THR A 311 3.37 3.92 27.53
CA THR A 311 3.24 5.38 27.68
C THR A 311 2.76 6.04 26.39
N PHE A 312 3.43 5.80 25.26
CA PHE A 312 3.10 6.45 24.00
C PHE A 312 1.78 5.98 23.38
N TYR A 313 1.45 4.69 23.50
CA TYR A 313 0.17 4.16 23.03
C TYR A 313 -0.99 4.63 23.93
N GLY A 314 -0.80 4.68 25.25
CA GLY A 314 -1.78 5.22 26.19
C GLY A 314 -2.13 6.69 25.89
N ASP A 315 -1.12 7.50 25.57
CA ASP A 315 -1.31 8.91 25.19
C ASP A 315 -1.96 9.08 23.81
N ALA A 316 -1.65 8.21 22.85
CA ALA A 316 -2.28 8.23 21.53
C ALA A 316 -3.79 7.93 21.62
N ILE A 317 -4.19 6.94 22.42
CA ILE A 317 -5.59 6.59 22.66
C ILE A 317 -6.34 7.73 23.37
N ARG A 318 -5.69 8.39 24.34
CA ARG A 318 -6.26 9.56 25.05
C ARG A 318 -6.46 10.76 24.13
N ASN A 319 -5.54 10.98 23.19
CA ASN A 319 -5.61 12.10 22.25
C ASN A 319 -6.52 11.84 21.04
N GLN A 320 -6.70 10.58 20.61
CA GLN A 320 -7.68 10.21 19.57
C GLN A 320 -9.12 10.57 19.98
N LYS A 321 -9.47 10.49 21.27
CA LYS A 321 -10.78 10.90 21.78
C LYS A 321 -11.06 12.40 21.70
N LYS A 322 -10.08 13.24 21.35
CA LYS A 322 -10.20 14.71 21.36
C LYS A 322 -10.34 15.36 19.98
N ASN A 323 -10.28 14.63 18.87
CA ASN A 323 -10.52 15.19 17.54
C ASN A 323 -11.91 14.76 17.02
N PRO A 324 -12.91 15.66 17.00
CA PRO A 324 -14.16 15.41 16.32
C PRO A 324 -13.95 15.36 14.80
N ASP A 325 -14.86 14.68 14.11
CA ASP A 325 -14.88 14.48 12.65
C ASP A 325 -14.42 15.71 11.88
N LYS A 326 -13.27 15.60 11.20
CA LYS A 326 -12.86 16.59 10.21
C LYS A 326 -13.86 16.55 9.05
N PRO A 327 -14.31 17.71 8.53
CA PRO A 327 -15.23 17.74 7.40
C PRO A 327 -14.64 16.97 6.21
N GLY A 328 -15.53 16.26 5.49
CA GLY A 328 -15.16 15.36 4.41
C GLY A 328 -14.21 15.99 3.40
N GLY A 329 -13.10 15.30 3.12
CA GLY A 329 -12.13 15.74 2.12
C GLY A 329 -12.75 15.83 0.73
N ASN A 330 -12.27 16.77 -0.08
CA ASN A 330 -12.69 16.89 -1.46
C ASN A 330 -12.20 15.68 -2.26
N TYR A 331 -13.15 14.88 -2.79
CA TYR A 331 -12.90 13.67 -3.56
C TYR A 331 -11.80 13.83 -4.63
N TYR A 332 -11.82 14.93 -5.39
CA TYR A 332 -10.87 15.17 -6.48
C TYR A 332 -9.45 15.41 -5.95
N TYR A 333 -9.31 16.18 -4.87
CA TYR A 333 -8.00 16.39 -4.23
C TYR A 333 -7.44 15.11 -3.64
N THR A 334 -8.29 14.31 -2.98
CA THR A 334 -7.89 13.01 -2.43
C THR A 334 -7.41 12.10 -3.56
N LYS A 335 -8.18 12.00 -4.65
CA LYS A 335 -7.83 11.16 -5.80
C LYS A 335 -6.50 11.56 -6.43
N LEU A 336 -6.30 12.85 -6.68
CA LEU A 336 -5.05 13.37 -7.23
C LEU A 336 -3.86 13.15 -6.28
N SER A 337 -4.07 13.31 -4.97
CA SER A 337 -3.05 13.01 -3.98
C SER A 337 -2.71 11.52 -3.95
N TYR A 338 -3.68 10.63 -4.18
CA TYR A 338 -3.44 9.19 -4.20
C TYR A 338 -2.65 8.75 -5.43
N LEU A 339 -2.96 9.31 -6.59
CA LEU A 339 -2.25 9.04 -7.85
C LEU A 339 -0.83 9.64 -7.90
N GLY A 340 -0.65 10.81 -7.26
CA GLY A 340 0.61 11.53 -7.27
C GLY A 340 0.72 12.49 -8.47
N PRO A 341 1.38 13.64 -8.29
CA PRO A 341 1.29 14.72 -9.25
C PRO A 341 2.00 14.40 -10.56
N ARG A 342 3.13 13.68 -10.55
CA ARG A 342 3.87 13.30 -11.77
C ARG A 342 3.08 12.37 -12.68
N TYR A 343 2.64 11.22 -12.16
CA TYR A 343 1.83 10.26 -12.91
C TYR A 343 0.57 10.91 -13.48
N THR A 344 -0.17 11.65 -12.65
CA THR A 344 -1.37 12.38 -13.10
C THR A 344 -1.05 13.34 -14.24
N GLY A 345 0.05 14.09 -14.13
CA GLY A 345 0.48 15.04 -15.15
C GLY A 345 0.81 14.37 -16.47
N ASP A 346 1.42 13.19 -16.43
CA ASP A 346 1.74 12.43 -17.64
C ASP A 346 0.49 11.83 -18.30
N VAL A 347 -0.48 11.34 -17.52
CA VAL A 347 -1.78 10.90 -18.07
C VAL A 347 -2.48 12.06 -18.77
N PHE A 348 -2.59 13.23 -18.13
CA PHE A 348 -3.18 14.40 -18.77
C PHE A 348 -2.41 14.85 -20.01
N ARG A 349 -1.07 14.77 -19.99
CA ARG A 349 -0.25 15.10 -21.17
C ARG A 349 -0.57 14.18 -22.34
N GLN A 350 -0.69 12.87 -22.12
CA GLN A 350 -1.03 11.93 -23.20
C GLN A 350 -2.46 12.18 -23.70
N TYR A 351 -3.41 12.44 -22.80
CA TYR A 351 -4.79 12.78 -23.13
C TYR A 351 -4.87 14.03 -24.01
N PHE A 352 -4.23 15.13 -23.61
CA PHE A 352 -4.24 16.37 -24.41
C PHE A 352 -3.46 16.26 -25.72
N SER A 353 -2.48 15.35 -25.80
CA SER A 353 -1.80 15.06 -27.06
C SER A 353 -2.62 14.20 -28.03
N GLY A 354 -3.79 13.69 -27.60
CA GLY A 354 -4.64 12.81 -28.39
C GLY A 354 -4.14 11.36 -28.50
N LYS A 355 -3.13 10.98 -27.73
CA LYS A 355 -2.58 9.61 -27.72
C LYS A 355 -3.44 8.62 -26.94
N ILE A 356 -4.20 9.11 -25.97
CA ILE A 356 -5.23 8.36 -25.25
C ILE A 356 -6.53 9.17 -25.26
N ASP A 357 -7.66 8.50 -25.29
CA ASP A 357 -8.97 9.14 -25.25
C ASP A 357 -9.44 9.40 -23.81
N SER A 358 -10.63 9.99 -23.66
CA SER A 358 -11.21 10.28 -22.35
C SER A 358 -11.53 9.04 -21.53
N PHE A 359 -11.85 7.91 -22.17
CA PHE A 359 -12.15 6.66 -21.48
C PHE A 359 -10.89 6.10 -20.86
N ARG A 360 -9.82 5.98 -21.65
CA ARG A 360 -8.53 5.47 -21.18
C ARG A 360 -7.89 6.40 -20.16
N ALA A 361 -7.98 7.72 -20.34
CA ALA A 361 -7.52 8.68 -19.35
C ALA A 361 -8.25 8.51 -18.01
N SER A 362 -9.58 8.31 -18.05
CA SER A 362 -10.37 8.06 -16.85
C SER A 362 -10.06 6.74 -16.17
N GLU A 363 -9.82 5.67 -16.93
CA GLU A 363 -9.33 4.39 -16.41
C GLU A 363 -7.98 4.55 -15.70
N MET A 364 -7.00 5.17 -16.36
CA MET A 364 -5.65 5.40 -15.79
C MET A 364 -5.67 6.31 -14.55
N LEU A 365 -6.62 7.24 -14.47
CA LEU A 365 -6.87 8.08 -13.29
C LEU A 365 -7.78 7.38 -12.27
N HIS A 366 -8.23 6.15 -12.54
CA HIS A 366 -9.18 5.38 -11.74
C HIS A 366 -10.40 6.22 -11.31
N SER A 367 -10.92 7.03 -12.23
CA SER A 367 -12.07 7.91 -12.00
C SER A 367 -13.08 7.78 -13.13
N LYS A 368 -14.30 8.26 -12.89
CA LYS A 368 -15.34 8.22 -13.91
C LYS A 368 -15.05 9.25 -15.01
N VAL A 369 -15.57 9.00 -16.21
CA VAL A 369 -15.38 9.89 -17.38
C VAL A 369 -15.97 11.28 -17.16
N ASP A 370 -17.13 11.36 -16.52
CA ASP A 370 -17.79 12.62 -16.15
C ASP A 370 -16.99 13.45 -15.12
N HIS A 371 -16.10 12.81 -14.35
CA HIS A 371 -15.23 13.47 -13.38
C HIS A 371 -13.96 14.07 -14.00
N LEU A 372 -13.61 13.69 -15.23
CA LEU A 372 -12.35 14.08 -15.87
C LEU A 372 -12.14 15.61 -15.98
N PRO A 373 -13.14 16.43 -16.42
CA PRO A 373 -12.96 17.88 -16.50
C PRO A 373 -12.72 18.53 -15.14
N LYS A 374 -13.29 17.96 -14.07
CA LYS A 374 -13.11 18.49 -12.72
C LYS A 374 -11.74 18.10 -12.16
N LEU A 375 -11.25 16.89 -12.41
CA LEU A 375 -9.89 16.47 -12.08
C LEU A 375 -8.86 17.36 -12.76
N GLU A 376 -9.03 17.62 -14.05
CA GLU A 376 -8.18 18.53 -14.82
C GLU A 376 -8.13 19.92 -14.17
N SER A 377 -9.30 20.52 -13.93
CA SER A 377 -9.36 21.85 -13.33
C SER A 377 -8.69 21.91 -11.96
N VAL A 378 -8.86 20.87 -11.13
CA VAL A 378 -8.23 20.80 -9.80
C VAL A 378 -6.71 20.68 -9.94
N TYR A 379 -6.23 19.84 -10.87
CA TYR A 379 -4.82 19.58 -11.08
C TYR A 379 -4.06 20.81 -11.60
N PHE A 380 -4.54 21.46 -12.67
CA PHE A 380 -3.80 22.55 -13.32
C PHE A 380 -3.99 23.92 -12.68
N ARG A 381 -5.17 24.18 -12.10
CA ARG A 381 -5.52 25.53 -11.64
C ARG A 381 -5.42 25.67 -10.13
N GLY A 382 -5.40 24.56 -9.39
CA GLY A 382 -5.84 24.55 -7.99
C GLY A 382 -7.32 24.97 -7.92
N VAL A 383 -8.08 24.45 -6.96
CA VAL A 383 -9.45 24.95 -6.77
C VAL A 383 -9.37 26.34 -6.14
N LYS A 384 -10.01 27.32 -6.80
CA LYS A 384 -10.37 28.62 -6.21
C LYS A 384 -11.28 28.46 -4.99
#